data_AF-C1C006-F1
#
_entry.id   AF-C1C006-F1
#
_cell.length_a   1.000
_cell.length_b   1.000
_cell.length_c   1.000
_cell.angle_alpha   90.00
_cell.angle_beta   90.00
_cell.angle_gamma   90.00
#
_symmetry.space_group_name_H-M   'P 1'
#
loop_
_entity.id
_entity.type
_entity.pdbx_description
1 polymer ?
#
loop_
_entity_poly.entity_id
_entity_poly.type
_entity_poly.pdbx_seq_one_letter_code
_entity_poly.pdbx_strand_id
1 'polypeptide(L)'
;MFEKRRCRMNVILVVLVVLCIVGYIFKLNSLTPSYYKVIRNVKLFELRSGISEDEHDDLLWLPSDNFNASHYIHSDNNSMIHEPKLQKDAFALSYPKTQILIVCHSAPSNFVRRDTIRETWGAKLDALPMSLVFLIGKTRDMEVQKKIDFESLMYKDILQEDFLDSYRTLSIKSVFMLKYLNYLVDDLRFPVRFVLKLDDDSYLNPLALFKFTSVASIHPMTIFGKALGPGSPVHRPGEIDEAKWTVPKYVYKEDIFPNAASGSGYLFDVEAGMCLYRKSLEVPLINLEDIFLTGLLRHKCGIHLRNNSKFHFLGLNVCQIRKTDILIHRVKKPAHMYLIHEILNGVSKCEAKEKGFQEDNISDATADADEKSDVLMSFKI
;
A
#
# COMPACT_ATOMS: atom_id res chain seq x y z
N MET A 1 53.51 45.56 -4.87
CA MET A 1 52.13 45.97 -5.28
C MET A 1 51.45 44.98 -6.24
N PHE A 2 52.15 43.96 -6.79
CA PHE A 2 51.61 43.03 -7.80
C PHE A 2 50.88 41.79 -7.22
N GLU A 3 51.25 41.28 -6.04
CA GLU A 3 50.61 40.08 -5.46
C GLU A 3 49.19 40.29 -4.93
N LYS A 4 48.92 41.48 -4.37
CA LYS A 4 47.57 41.84 -3.87
C LYS A 4 46.53 41.96 -4.99
N ARG A 5 46.97 42.25 -6.22
CA ARG A 5 46.09 42.30 -7.41
C ARG A 5 45.79 40.91 -7.95
N ARG A 6 46.74 39.97 -7.90
CA ARG A 6 46.57 38.58 -8.35
C ARG A 6 45.60 37.78 -7.46
N CYS A 7 45.66 38.00 -6.15
CA CYS A 7 44.77 37.35 -5.18
C CYS A 7 43.32 37.86 -5.30
N ARG A 8 43.12 39.18 -5.50
CA ARG A 8 41.79 39.76 -5.75
C ARG A 8 41.17 39.27 -7.07
N MET A 9 41.98 39.09 -8.12
CA MET A 9 41.51 38.61 -9.42
C MET A 9 41.07 37.14 -9.36
N ASN A 10 41.75 36.30 -8.58
CA ASN A 10 41.36 34.90 -8.38
C ASN A 10 40.07 34.74 -7.56
N VAL A 11 39.86 35.58 -6.53
CA VAL A 11 38.60 35.57 -5.75
C VAL A 11 37.42 36.02 -6.60
N ILE A 12 37.58 37.05 -7.43
CA ILE A 12 36.54 37.51 -8.35
C ILE A 12 36.20 36.41 -9.36
N LEU A 13 37.20 35.71 -9.90
CA LEU A 13 36.97 34.61 -10.85
C LEU A 13 36.20 33.46 -10.20
N VAL A 14 36.53 33.07 -8.97
CA VAL A 14 35.81 32.02 -8.23
C VAL A 14 34.37 32.43 -7.94
N VAL A 15 34.13 33.67 -7.52
CA VAL A 15 32.76 34.17 -7.26
C VAL A 15 31.94 34.19 -8.55
N LEU A 16 32.53 34.59 -9.69
CA LEU A 16 31.86 34.55 -10.99
C LEU A 16 31.53 33.12 -11.44
N VAL A 17 32.43 32.16 -11.21
CA VAL A 17 32.17 30.73 -11.53
C VAL A 17 31.05 30.17 -10.66
N VAL A 18 31.05 30.46 -9.35
CA VAL A 18 29.97 30.02 -8.45
C VAL A 18 28.63 30.65 -8.83
N LEU A 19 28.60 31.94 -9.16
CA LEU A 19 27.38 32.61 -9.64
C LEU A 19 26.90 32.05 -10.98
N CYS A 20 27.81 31.67 -11.88
CA CYS A 20 27.46 30.99 -13.13
C CYS A 20 26.90 29.57 -12.89
N ILE A 21 27.45 28.80 -11.93
CA ILE A 21 26.95 27.47 -11.58
C ILE A 21 25.59 27.57 -10.90
N VAL A 22 25.42 28.49 -9.94
CA VAL A 22 24.13 28.74 -9.28
C VAL A 22 23.11 29.24 -10.29
N GLY A 23 23.50 30.15 -11.20
CA GLY A 23 22.66 30.62 -12.30
C GLY A 23 22.29 29.52 -13.29
N TYR A 24 23.20 28.58 -13.57
CA TYR A 24 22.94 27.41 -14.42
C TYR A 24 22.00 26.40 -13.75
N ILE A 25 22.16 26.14 -12.44
CA ILE A 25 21.24 25.33 -11.63
C ILE A 25 19.86 25.99 -11.55
N PHE A 26 19.81 27.31 -11.33
CA PHE A 26 18.54 28.05 -11.34
C PHE A 26 17.89 28.03 -12.72
N LYS A 27 18.69 28.07 -13.80
CA LYS A 27 18.20 27.95 -15.18
C LYS A 27 17.70 26.54 -15.49
N LEU A 28 18.35 25.48 -14.98
CA LEU A 28 17.87 24.10 -15.05
C LEU A 28 16.56 23.92 -14.27
N ASN A 29 16.44 24.50 -13.07
CA ASN A 29 15.22 24.47 -12.27
C ASN A 29 14.11 25.39 -12.81
N SER A 30 14.44 26.47 -13.51
CA SER A 30 13.47 27.34 -14.18
C SER A 30 13.07 26.85 -15.57
N LEU A 31 13.78 25.86 -16.12
CA LEU A 31 13.42 25.17 -17.38
C LEU A 31 12.39 24.04 -17.17
N THR A 32 11.96 23.79 -15.94
CA THR A 32 10.84 22.88 -15.63
C THR A 32 9.57 23.64 -15.24
N PRO A 33 8.86 24.18 -16.23
CA PRO A 33 7.40 24.06 -16.27
C PRO A 33 6.87 23.30 -17.51
N SER A 34 7.75 22.78 -18.37
CA SER A 34 7.36 22.13 -19.64
C SER A 34 7.53 20.61 -19.65
N TYR A 35 8.33 20.04 -18.75
CA TYR A 35 8.57 18.58 -18.72
C TYR A 35 7.29 17.78 -18.35
N TYR A 36 6.46 18.32 -17.46
CA TYR A 36 5.18 17.72 -17.08
C TYR A 36 4.08 17.81 -18.16
N LYS A 37 4.31 18.56 -19.25
CA LYS A 37 3.33 18.71 -20.34
C LYS A 37 3.55 17.75 -21.52
N VAL A 38 4.70 17.05 -21.56
CA VAL A 38 5.07 16.14 -22.65
C VAL A 38 4.59 14.70 -22.42
N ILE A 39 4.15 14.33 -21.21
CA ILE A 39 3.50 13.03 -20.92
C ILE A 39 1.99 13.06 -21.25
N ARG A 40 1.57 13.91 -22.21
CA ARG A 40 0.18 13.96 -22.69
C ARG A 40 -0.03 13.29 -24.05
N ASN A 41 1.03 12.77 -24.69
CA ASN A 41 0.97 12.21 -26.05
C ASN A 41 1.78 10.91 -26.24
N VAL A 42 1.95 10.09 -25.19
CA VAL A 42 2.31 8.69 -25.43
C VAL A 42 1.02 7.99 -25.86
N LYS A 43 0.93 7.65 -27.15
CA LYS A 43 -0.09 6.73 -27.66
C LYS A 43 -0.14 5.52 -26.72
N LEU A 44 -1.27 5.34 -26.04
CA LEU A 44 -1.65 4.09 -25.42
C LEU A 44 -1.50 3.01 -26.48
N PHE A 45 -0.41 2.25 -26.39
CA PHE A 45 -0.34 0.96 -27.03
C PHE A 45 -1.24 0.08 -26.16
N GLU A 46 -2.49 -0.10 -26.59
CA GLU A 46 -3.36 -1.13 -26.05
C GLU A 46 -2.65 -2.47 -26.30
N LEU A 47 -1.91 -2.92 -25.28
CA LEU A 47 -1.60 -4.33 -25.11
C LEU A 47 -2.94 -5.01 -24.91
N ARG A 48 -3.50 -5.48 -26.03
CA ARG A 48 -4.64 -6.37 -26.07
C ARG A 48 -4.20 -7.64 -25.34
N SER A 49 -4.49 -7.73 -24.06
CA SER A 49 -4.28 -8.92 -23.24
C SER A 49 -5.17 -10.02 -23.82
N GLY A 50 -4.60 -10.85 -24.69
CA GLY A 50 -5.12 -12.20 -24.86
C GLY A 50 -4.87 -12.92 -23.54
N ILE A 51 -5.94 -13.30 -22.86
CA ILE A 51 -5.87 -14.06 -21.62
C ILE A 51 -5.20 -15.41 -21.97
N SER A 52 -3.96 -15.59 -21.55
CA SER A 52 -3.25 -16.88 -21.67
C SER A 52 -3.63 -17.77 -20.48
N GLU A 53 -3.56 -19.09 -20.69
CA GLU A 53 -3.77 -20.09 -19.62
C GLU A 53 -2.86 -19.87 -18.40
N ASP A 54 -1.72 -19.18 -18.57
CA ASP A 54 -0.77 -18.83 -17.51
C ASP A 54 -1.35 -17.90 -16.41
N GLU A 55 -2.34 -17.05 -16.73
CA GLU A 55 -2.87 -16.08 -15.76
C GLU A 55 -3.84 -16.72 -14.75
N HIS A 56 -4.50 -17.82 -15.12
CA HIS A 56 -5.40 -18.56 -14.20
C HIS A 56 -4.61 -19.32 -13.13
N ASP A 57 -3.41 -19.81 -13.45
CA ASP A 57 -2.53 -20.41 -12.46
C ASP A 57 -2.15 -19.33 -11.42
N ASP A 58 -1.75 -18.13 -11.80
CA ASP A 58 -1.30 -17.10 -10.84
C ASP A 58 -2.38 -16.60 -9.85
N LEU A 59 -3.63 -17.08 -9.93
CA LEU A 59 -4.74 -16.73 -9.02
C LEU A 59 -4.99 -17.72 -7.87
N LEU A 60 -4.81 -19.04 -8.10
CA LEU A 60 -5.27 -20.09 -7.17
C LEU A 60 -4.18 -21.05 -6.75
N TRP A 61 -4.14 -21.40 -5.46
CA TRP A 61 -3.25 -22.44 -4.94
C TRP A 61 -3.57 -23.82 -5.55
N LEU A 62 -2.54 -24.53 -6.00
CA LEU A 62 -2.63 -25.86 -6.59
C LEU A 62 -2.45 -26.94 -5.51
N PRO A 63 -2.96 -28.18 -5.72
CA PRO A 63 -2.79 -29.28 -4.76
C PRO A 63 -1.32 -29.64 -4.47
N SER A 64 -0.41 -29.34 -5.40
CA SER A 64 1.03 -29.57 -5.26
C SER A 64 1.76 -28.47 -4.49
N ASP A 65 1.11 -27.35 -4.22
CA ASP A 65 1.74 -26.23 -3.53
C ASP A 65 1.90 -26.51 -2.04
N ASN A 66 2.84 -25.81 -1.41
CA ASN A 66 3.02 -25.88 0.04
C ASN A 66 2.14 -24.82 0.71
N PHE A 67 1.21 -25.24 1.55
CA PHE A 67 0.34 -24.31 2.27
C PHE A 67 0.96 -23.77 3.57
N ASN A 68 2.16 -24.21 3.95
CA ASN A 68 2.80 -23.71 5.17
C ASN A 68 3.60 -22.43 4.88
N ALA A 69 3.26 -21.33 5.55
CA ALA A 69 3.94 -20.05 5.37
C ALA A 69 5.44 -20.12 5.67
N SER A 70 5.86 -21.01 6.58
CA SER A 70 7.26 -21.23 6.95
C SER A 70 8.12 -21.79 5.80
N HIS A 71 7.49 -22.34 4.76
CA HIS A 71 8.18 -22.76 3.55
C HIS A 71 8.73 -21.58 2.74
N TYR A 72 8.02 -20.45 2.76
CA TYR A 72 8.37 -19.24 2.00
C TYR A 72 9.01 -18.18 2.89
N ILE A 73 8.55 -18.06 4.14
CA ILE A 73 8.99 -17.07 5.10
C ILE A 73 9.71 -17.77 6.24
N HIS A 74 11.03 -17.83 6.17
CA HIS A 74 11.85 -18.42 7.22
C HIS A 74 11.94 -17.45 8.41
N SER A 75 11.61 -17.91 9.61
CA SER A 75 11.66 -17.10 10.84
C SER A 75 13.07 -16.66 11.20
N ASP A 76 14.06 -17.52 10.97
CA ASP A 76 15.40 -17.37 11.53
C ASP A 76 16.39 -16.72 10.56
N ASN A 77 15.96 -16.42 9.32
CA ASN A 77 16.82 -15.88 8.28
C ASN A 77 16.33 -14.50 7.81
N ASN A 78 17.26 -13.55 7.68
CA ASN A 78 16.98 -12.28 7.02
C ASN A 78 17.12 -12.45 5.50
N SER A 79 15.97 -12.67 4.85
CA SER A 79 15.85 -12.86 3.40
C SER A 79 15.44 -11.57 2.66
N MET A 80 15.34 -10.44 3.38
CA MET A 80 14.96 -9.15 2.80
C MET A 80 15.96 -8.74 1.71
N ILE A 81 15.45 -8.53 0.49
CA ILE A 81 16.22 -8.01 -0.65
C ILE A 81 16.45 -6.52 -0.49
N HIS A 82 15.38 -5.78 -0.13
CA HIS A 82 15.43 -4.36 0.20
C HIS A 82 14.79 -4.14 1.57
N GLU A 83 15.53 -3.46 2.44
CA GLU A 83 15.06 -3.01 3.75
C GLU A 83 14.83 -1.48 3.72
N PRO A 84 13.62 -1.01 4.07
CA PRO A 84 13.31 0.42 4.04
C PRO A 84 13.93 1.13 5.24
N LYS A 85 14.16 2.44 5.10
CA LYS A 85 14.66 3.30 6.18
C LYS A 85 13.50 4.04 6.83
N LEU A 86 13.05 3.53 7.97
CA LEU A 86 12.00 4.18 8.77
C LEU A 86 12.47 5.48 9.43
N GLN A 87 11.52 6.35 9.77
CA GLN A 87 11.80 7.64 10.40
C GLN A 87 12.45 7.48 11.78
N LYS A 88 13.59 8.16 11.95
CA LYS A 88 14.30 8.33 13.22
C LYS A 88 14.21 9.78 13.65
N ASP A 89 14.15 10.05 14.96
CA ASP A 89 14.10 11.41 15.46
C ASP A 89 15.37 12.17 15.04
N ALA A 90 15.20 13.35 14.43
CA ALA A 90 16.31 14.21 14.01
C ALA A 90 16.98 14.94 15.19
N PHE A 91 16.28 15.09 16.31
CA PHE A 91 16.76 15.79 17.50
C PHE A 91 17.21 14.85 18.62
N ALA A 92 16.70 13.62 18.67
CA ALA A 92 17.18 12.60 19.58
C ALA A 92 18.10 11.62 18.83
N LEU A 93 19.39 11.73 19.09
CA LEU A 93 20.48 10.86 18.60
C LEU A 93 20.34 9.36 18.92
N SER A 94 19.16 8.82 19.26
CA SER A 94 19.03 7.37 19.52
C SER A 94 17.63 6.72 19.44
N TYR A 95 16.52 7.42 19.16
CA TYR A 95 15.20 6.73 19.19
C TYR A 95 14.35 6.89 17.91
N PRO A 96 13.80 5.78 17.38
CA PRO A 96 12.89 5.82 16.24
C PRO A 96 11.55 6.48 16.58
N LYS A 97 11.00 7.28 15.66
CA LYS A 97 9.76 8.06 15.85
C LYS A 97 8.49 7.30 15.43
N THR A 98 8.65 6.24 14.62
CA THR A 98 7.54 5.52 14.00
C THR A 98 6.67 4.78 15.02
N GLN A 99 5.48 5.33 15.29
CA GLN A 99 4.45 4.67 16.12
C GLN A 99 3.38 3.98 15.26
N ILE A 100 3.21 4.42 14.01
CA ILE A 100 2.25 3.84 13.08
C ILE A 100 3.00 3.44 11.81
N LEU A 101 3.11 2.14 11.58
CA LEU A 101 3.69 1.61 10.35
C LEU A 101 2.57 1.46 9.31
N ILE A 102 2.72 2.14 8.18
CA ILE A 102 1.80 2.04 7.05
C ILE A 102 2.46 1.14 6.01
N VAL A 103 1.88 -0.03 5.77
CA VAL A 103 2.38 -1.01 4.81
C VAL A 103 1.44 -1.03 3.62
N CYS A 104 1.90 -0.48 2.51
CA CYS A 104 1.19 -0.42 1.26
C CYS A 104 1.58 -1.61 0.40
N HIS A 105 0.68 -2.56 0.20
CA HIS A 105 0.87 -3.65 -0.75
C HIS A 105 0.87 -3.08 -2.17
N SER A 106 1.92 -3.39 -2.93
CA SER A 106 2.06 -2.97 -4.32
C SER A 106 2.54 -4.14 -5.18
N ALA A 107 2.35 -4.05 -6.50
CA ALA A 107 2.97 -4.97 -7.45
C ALA A 107 4.35 -4.43 -7.87
N PRO A 108 5.32 -5.30 -8.23
CA PRO A 108 6.66 -4.86 -8.63
C PRO A 108 6.65 -3.78 -9.74
N SER A 109 5.76 -3.94 -10.72
CA SER A 109 5.59 -3.05 -11.87
C SER A 109 4.82 -1.75 -11.60
N ASN A 110 4.19 -1.59 -10.43
CA ASN A 110 3.33 -0.45 -10.10
C ASN A 110 4.09 0.84 -9.68
N PHE A 111 5.19 1.17 -10.38
CA PHE A 111 6.02 2.35 -10.10
C PHE A 111 5.19 3.64 -10.06
N VAL A 112 4.32 3.86 -11.06
CA VAL A 112 3.49 5.07 -11.16
C VAL A 112 2.54 5.21 -9.97
N ARG A 113 1.99 4.11 -9.45
CA ARG A 113 1.11 4.15 -8.27
C ARG A 113 1.88 4.56 -7.02
N ARG A 114 3.06 3.98 -6.81
CA ARG A 114 3.94 4.33 -5.68
C ARG A 114 4.37 5.78 -5.74
N ASP A 115 4.79 6.27 -6.91
CA ASP A 115 5.14 7.70 -7.10
C ASP A 115 3.94 8.61 -6.85
N THR A 116 2.76 8.26 -7.37
CA THR A 116 1.52 9.02 -7.11
C THR A 116 1.22 9.10 -5.61
N ILE A 117 1.40 8.01 -4.86
CA ILE A 117 1.23 7.99 -3.41
C ILE A 117 2.24 8.91 -2.73
N ARG A 118 3.53 8.82 -3.10
CA ARG A 118 4.60 9.67 -2.57
C ARG A 118 4.31 11.16 -2.81
N GLU A 119 3.77 11.51 -3.96
CA GLU A 119 3.45 12.88 -4.35
C GLU A 119 2.13 13.40 -3.76
N THR A 120 1.26 12.51 -3.27
CA THR A 120 -0.04 12.87 -2.70
C THR A 120 -0.07 12.65 -1.19
N TRP A 121 -0.84 11.69 -0.70
CA TRP A 121 -1.05 11.51 0.74
C TRP A 121 0.21 11.03 1.48
N GLY A 122 1.15 10.37 0.78
CA GLY A 122 2.45 9.96 1.34
C GLY A 122 3.40 11.12 1.61
N ALA A 123 3.26 12.25 0.91
CA ALA A 123 4.15 13.41 1.04
C ALA A 123 4.13 14.06 2.43
N LYS A 124 3.05 13.88 3.20
CA LYS A 124 2.80 14.61 4.46
C LYS A 124 3.03 13.78 5.72
N LEU A 125 3.71 12.64 5.60
CA LEU A 125 3.90 11.73 6.73
C LEU A 125 5.00 12.17 7.71
N ASP A 126 5.97 12.98 7.30
CA ASP A 126 7.09 13.43 8.14
C ASP A 126 6.67 14.24 9.38
N ALA A 127 5.54 14.94 9.29
CA ALA A 127 4.96 15.68 10.41
C ALA A 127 4.30 14.78 11.46
N LEU A 128 4.02 13.51 11.14
CA LEU A 128 3.34 12.55 12.00
C LEU A 128 4.33 11.44 12.44
N PRO A 129 4.06 10.71 13.54
CA PRO A 129 4.87 9.55 13.92
C PRO A 129 4.51 8.32 13.07
N MET A 130 4.52 8.50 11.74
CA MET A 130 4.10 7.51 10.75
C MET A 130 5.26 7.22 9.81
N SER A 131 5.34 5.99 9.30
CA SER A 131 6.24 5.68 8.19
C SER A 131 5.50 4.83 7.17
N LEU A 132 5.62 5.20 5.90
CA LEU A 132 5.11 4.44 4.77
C LEU A 132 6.20 3.53 4.23
N VAL A 133 5.85 2.28 4.01
CA VAL A 133 6.66 1.31 3.28
C VAL A 133 5.81 0.68 2.19
N PHE A 134 6.39 0.51 1.01
CA PHE A 134 5.80 -0.25 -0.07
C PHE A 134 6.31 -1.67 0.00
N LEU A 135 5.39 -2.62 0.20
CA LEU A 135 5.71 -4.03 0.27
C LEU A 135 5.47 -4.71 -1.08
N ILE A 136 6.54 -5.29 -1.62
CA ILE A 136 6.57 -6.02 -2.88
C ILE A 136 7.32 -7.36 -2.70
N GLY A 137 7.00 -8.34 -3.53
CA GLY A 137 7.83 -9.55 -3.70
C GLY A 137 8.80 -9.40 -4.86
N LYS A 138 9.41 -10.51 -5.28
CA LYS A 138 10.19 -10.63 -6.50
C LYS A 138 9.34 -10.58 -7.75
N THR A 139 9.99 -10.16 -8.84
CA THR A 139 9.51 -10.32 -10.21
C THR A 139 10.44 -11.24 -10.99
N ARG A 140 9.91 -11.93 -12.02
CA ARG A 140 10.74 -12.67 -13.00
C ARG A 140 11.39 -11.73 -14.02
N ASP A 141 10.86 -10.50 -14.17
CA ASP A 141 11.37 -9.51 -15.10
C ASP A 141 12.59 -8.78 -14.51
N MET A 142 13.77 -9.06 -15.07
CA MET A 142 15.04 -8.47 -14.63
C MET A 142 15.09 -6.95 -14.83
N GLU A 143 14.42 -6.40 -15.85
CA GLU A 143 14.38 -4.96 -16.07
C GLU A 143 13.48 -4.26 -15.05
N VAL A 144 12.38 -4.91 -14.66
CA VAL A 144 11.55 -4.44 -13.54
C VAL A 144 12.34 -4.50 -12.23
N GLN A 145 13.09 -5.58 -11.96
CA GLN A 145 13.92 -5.67 -10.75
C GLN A 145 15.00 -4.58 -10.70
N LYS A 146 15.71 -4.32 -11.81
CA LYS A 146 16.69 -3.22 -11.86
C LYS A 146 16.05 -1.86 -11.51
N LYS A 147 14.84 -1.59 -12.04
CA LYS A 147 14.10 -0.36 -11.73
C LYS A 147 13.73 -0.29 -10.25
N ILE A 148 13.34 -1.41 -9.64
CA ILE A 148 13.06 -1.51 -8.19
C ILE A 148 14.33 -1.23 -7.39
N ASP A 149 15.49 -1.75 -7.79
CA ASP A 149 16.75 -1.49 -7.10
C ASP A 149 17.10 0.00 -7.12
N PHE A 150 16.89 0.68 -8.26
CA PHE A 150 17.03 2.14 -8.35
C PHE A 150 15.99 2.87 -7.50
N GLU A 151 14.72 2.45 -7.53
CA GLU A 151 13.64 3.06 -6.72
C GLU A 151 13.94 2.95 -5.22
N SER A 152 14.33 1.76 -4.75
CA SER A 152 14.76 1.48 -3.38
C SER A 152 15.97 2.34 -3.00
N LEU A 153 16.94 2.49 -3.90
CA LEU A 153 18.09 3.38 -3.68
C LEU A 153 17.69 4.84 -3.51
N MET A 154 16.71 5.32 -4.27
CA MET A 154 16.29 6.72 -4.29
C MET A 154 15.37 7.07 -3.12
N TYR A 155 14.34 6.27 -2.85
CA TYR A 155 13.28 6.62 -1.91
C TYR A 155 13.42 5.95 -0.53
N LYS A 156 14.15 4.84 -0.43
CA LYS A 156 14.37 4.11 0.83
C LYS A 156 13.09 3.67 1.54
N ASP A 157 12.01 3.46 0.80
CA ASP A 157 10.69 3.07 1.32
C ASP A 157 10.21 1.72 0.77
N ILE A 158 11.06 0.99 0.02
CA ILE A 158 10.76 -0.33 -0.50
C ILE A 158 11.13 -1.39 0.55
N LEU A 159 10.16 -2.23 0.88
CA LEU A 159 10.34 -3.49 1.59
C LEU A 159 10.16 -4.62 0.57
N GLN A 160 11.21 -5.40 0.32
CA GLN A 160 11.17 -6.51 -0.65
C GLN A 160 11.67 -7.82 -0.04
N GLU A 161 10.95 -8.92 -0.29
CA GLU A 161 11.29 -10.28 0.15
C GLU A 161 11.45 -11.24 -1.03
N ASP A 162 12.16 -12.34 -0.78
CA ASP A 162 12.51 -13.37 -1.76
C ASP A 162 11.36 -14.39 -2.01
N PHE A 163 10.16 -13.91 -2.33
CA PHE A 163 9.08 -14.74 -2.86
C PHE A 163 8.53 -14.13 -4.15
N LEU A 164 8.09 -14.97 -5.10
CA LEU A 164 7.51 -14.47 -6.35
C LEU A 164 6.16 -13.78 -6.10
N ASP A 165 6.08 -12.52 -6.51
CA ASP A 165 4.88 -11.69 -6.32
C ASP A 165 3.80 -12.05 -7.33
N SER A 166 2.68 -12.55 -6.83
CA SER A 166 1.48 -12.83 -7.62
C SER A 166 0.24 -12.70 -6.73
N TYR A 167 -0.94 -12.75 -7.35
CA TYR A 167 -2.19 -12.69 -6.60
C TYR A 167 -2.33 -13.88 -5.63
N ARG A 168 -1.98 -15.08 -6.09
CA ARG A 168 -1.94 -16.31 -5.28
C ARG A 168 -1.09 -16.15 -4.01
N THR A 169 0.02 -15.40 -4.08
CA THR A 169 0.99 -15.25 -2.96
C THR A 169 0.73 -14.04 -2.06
N LEU A 170 -0.42 -13.36 -2.19
CA LEU A 170 -0.76 -12.21 -1.33
C LEU A 170 -0.73 -12.54 0.17
N SER A 171 -1.20 -13.73 0.57
CA SER A 171 -1.11 -14.16 1.98
C SER A 171 0.33 -14.28 2.46
N ILE A 172 1.26 -14.76 1.62
CA ILE A 172 2.69 -14.80 1.94
C ILE A 172 3.22 -13.37 2.13
N LYS A 173 2.83 -12.45 1.25
CA LYS A 173 3.19 -11.02 1.37
C LYS A 173 2.74 -10.46 2.72
N SER A 174 1.51 -10.72 3.15
CA SER A 174 1.04 -10.30 4.47
C SER A 174 1.71 -10.99 5.65
N VAL A 175 2.08 -12.27 5.52
CA VAL A 175 2.90 -12.95 6.53
C VAL A 175 4.25 -12.28 6.69
N PHE A 176 4.85 -11.87 5.56
CA PHE A 176 6.12 -11.15 5.58
C PHE A 176 5.98 -9.74 6.18
N MET A 177 4.88 -9.02 5.94
CA MET A 177 4.57 -7.78 6.69
C MET A 177 4.62 -8.03 8.21
N LEU A 178 4.03 -9.13 8.68
CA LEU A 178 4.02 -9.50 10.09
C LEU A 178 5.41 -9.91 10.60
N LYS A 179 6.20 -10.62 9.79
CA LYS A 179 7.63 -10.91 10.09
C LYS A 179 8.42 -9.62 10.27
N TYR A 180 8.23 -8.67 9.37
CA TYR A 180 8.93 -7.38 9.42
C TYR A 180 8.52 -6.59 10.68
N LEU A 181 7.24 -6.58 11.06
CA LEU A 181 6.79 -6.00 12.33
C LEU A 181 7.51 -6.63 13.53
N ASN A 182 7.61 -7.97 13.57
CA ASN A 182 8.32 -8.67 14.64
C ASN A 182 9.79 -8.25 14.70
N TYR A 183 10.49 -8.21 13.57
CA TYR A 183 11.88 -7.74 13.48
C TYR A 183 12.04 -6.30 13.96
N LEU A 184 11.13 -5.40 13.59
CA LEU A 184 11.14 -4.02 14.06
C LEU A 184 11.01 -3.91 15.57
N VAL A 185 10.13 -4.70 16.19
CA VAL A 185 9.78 -4.60 17.61
C VAL A 185 10.78 -5.33 18.49
N ASP A 186 11.11 -6.58 18.14
CA ASP A 186 11.94 -7.47 18.97
C ASP A 186 13.43 -7.18 18.77
N ASP A 187 13.88 -7.02 17.52
CA ASP A 187 15.31 -6.87 17.19
C ASP A 187 15.73 -5.39 17.17
N LEU A 188 14.98 -4.54 16.45
CA LEU A 188 15.33 -3.12 16.29
C LEU A 188 14.73 -2.19 17.35
N ARG A 189 13.84 -2.71 18.21
CA ARG A 189 13.22 -1.98 19.32
C ARG A 189 12.49 -0.69 18.90
N PHE A 190 11.86 -0.69 17.73
CA PHE A 190 11.01 0.40 17.28
C PHE A 190 9.72 0.48 18.12
N PRO A 191 9.24 1.69 18.48
CA PRO A 191 8.03 1.87 19.27
C PRO A 191 6.76 1.80 18.42
N VAL A 192 6.68 0.85 17.48
CA VAL A 192 5.49 0.65 16.64
C VAL A 192 4.33 0.24 17.56
N ARG A 193 3.24 1.00 17.51
CA ARG A 193 2.01 0.74 18.27
C ARG A 193 0.89 0.23 17.40
N PHE A 194 0.86 0.66 16.14
CA PHE A 194 -0.15 0.26 15.17
C PHE A 194 0.47 -0.03 13.81
N VAL A 195 -0.15 -0.95 13.09
CA VAL A 195 0.13 -1.22 11.68
C VAL A 195 -1.15 -1.02 10.88
N LEU A 196 -1.06 -0.24 9.80
CA LEU A 196 -2.11 -0.12 8.79
C LEU A 196 -1.65 -0.84 7.53
N LYS A 197 -2.38 -1.88 7.13
CA LYS A 197 -2.27 -2.46 5.78
C LYS A 197 -3.24 -1.73 4.87
N LEU A 198 -2.78 -1.38 3.66
CA LEU A 198 -3.62 -0.95 2.54
C LEU A 198 -3.01 -1.36 1.20
N ASP A 199 -3.74 -1.12 0.12
CA ASP A 199 -3.30 -1.39 -1.26
C ASP A 199 -2.89 -0.09 -1.99
N ASP A 200 -2.10 -0.22 -3.06
CA ASP A 200 -1.59 0.91 -3.84
C ASP A 200 -2.63 1.64 -4.73
N ASP A 201 -3.88 1.18 -4.72
CA ASP A 201 -5.06 1.85 -5.28
C ASP A 201 -5.95 2.49 -4.20
N SER A 202 -5.40 2.77 -3.02
CA SER A 202 -6.13 3.43 -1.94
C SER A 202 -5.63 4.84 -1.68
N TYR A 203 -6.58 5.76 -1.44
CA TYR A 203 -6.29 7.06 -0.84
C TYR A 203 -6.40 6.95 0.68
N LEU A 204 -5.31 7.26 1.38
CA LEU A 204 -5.27 7.37 2.84
C LEU A 204 -5.35 8.84 3.26
N ASN A 205 -6.11 9.15 4.31
CA ASN A 205 -6.06 10.42 5.00
C ASN A 205 -5.22 10.29 6.29
N PRO A 206 -3.94 10.70 6.29
CA PRO A 206 -3.04 10.46 7.42
C PRO A 206 -3.49 11.15 8.71
N LEU A 207 -4.07 12.34 8.62
CA LEU A 207 -4.56 13.07 9.79
C LEU A 207 -5.80 12.40 10.41
N ALA A 208 -6.71 11.88 9.59
CA ALA A 208 -7.85 11.12 10.09
C ALA A 208 -7.42 9.81 10.75
N LEU A 209 -6.46 9.09 10.15
CA LEU A 209 -5.84 7.90 10.75
C LEU A 209 -5.18 8.23 12.10
N PHE A 210 -4.34 9.27 12.15
CA PHE A 210 -3.64 9.67 13.37
C PHE A 210 -4.60 10.01 14.51
N LYS A 211 -5.68 10.75 14.22
CA LYS A 211 -6.71 11.05 15.22
C LYS A 211 -7.43 9.77 15.68
N PHE A 212 -7.67 8.85 14.74
CA PHE A 212 -8.35 7.59 15.06
C PHE A 212 -7.51 6.68 15.97
N THR A 213 -6.18 6.71 15.91
CA THR A 213 -5.36 5.86 16.78
C THR A 213 -5.52 6.15 18.28
N SER A 214 -5.98 7.36 18.64
CA SER A 214 -6.36 7.67 20.04
C SER A 214 -7.57 6.84 20.50
N VAL A 215 -8.52 6.57 19.61
CA VAL A 215 -9.68 5.69 19.87
C VAL A 215 -9.28 4.22 19.74
N ALA A 216 -8.39 3.88 18.81
CA ALA A 216 -7.88 2.51 18.70
C ALA A 216 -7.09 2.09 19.95
N SER A 217 -6.34 3.00 20.56
CA SER A 217 -5.47 2.73 21.73
C SER A 217 -6.22 2.25 22.98
N ILE A 218 -7.52 2.52 23.11
CA ILE A 218 -8.33 2.03 24.24
C ILE A 218 -8.94 0.64 23.97
N HIS A 219 -8.63 0.03 22.83
CA HIS A 219 -9.12 -1.28 22.40
C HIS A 219 -7.92 -2.16 21.99
N PRO A 220 -7.18 -2.74 22.95
CA PRO A 220 -6.07 -3.63 22.63
C PRO A 220 -6.58 -4.90 21.93
N MET A 221 -5.67 -5.62 21.26
CA MET A 221 -5.99 -6.88 20.56
C MET A 221 -7.20 -6.74 19.63
N THR A 222 -7.20 -5.70 18.79
CA THR A 222 -8.33 -5.34 17.92
C THR A 222 -7.89 -4.97 16.51
N ILE A 223 -8.57 -5.55 15.52
CA ILE A 223 -8.51 -5.12 14.11
C ILE A 223 -9.67 -4.16 13.82
N PHE A 224 -9.34 -3.02 13.23
CA PHE A 224 -10.27 -2.02 12.75
C PHE A 224 -10.24 -1.94 11.23
N GLY A 225 -11.41 -1.93 10.60
CA GLY A 225 -11.55 -1.79 9.17
C GLY A 225 -13.02 -1.90 8.78
N LYS A 226 -13.32 -1.97 7.49
CA LYS A 226 -14.67 -2.35 7.07
C LYS A 226 -14.87 -3.83 7.40
N ALA A 227 -15.79 -4.17 8.31
CA ALA A 227 -16.11 -5.56 8.56
C ALA A 227 -16.90 -6.15 7.38
N LEU A 228 -16.50 -7.34 6.94
CA LEU A 228 -17.30 -8.22 6.11
C LEU A 228 -18.31 -8.94 7.01
N GLY A 229 -19.55 -9.06 6.53
CA GLY A 229 -20.68 -9.52 7.34
C GLY A 229 -20.48 -10.90 7.97
N PRO A 230 -21.27 -11.27 9.00
CA PRO A 230 -21.22 -12.62 9.52
C PRO A 230 -21.66 -13.63 8.46
N GLY A 231 -20.95 -14.75 8.37
CA GLY A 231 -21.35 -15.86 7.51
C GLY A 231 -20.98 -15.70 6.02
N SER A 232 -19.90 -14.96 5.70
CA SER A 232 -19.39 -14.88 4.33
C SER A 232 -19.16 -16.28 3.74
N PRO A 233 -19.86 -16.66 2.65
CA PRO A 233 -19.74 -17.98 2.06
C PRO A 233 -18.38 -18.15 1.40
N VAL A 234 -17.89 -19.39 1.37
CA VAL A 234 -16.70 -19.75 0.61
C VAL A 234 -17.11 -20.09 -0.81
N HIS A 235 -16.75 -19.23 -1.77
CA HIS A 235 -16.95 -19.53 -3.18
C HIS A 235 -15.96 -20.59 -3.64
N ARG A 236 -16.44 -21.62 -4.35
CA ARG A 236 -15.61 -22.70 -4.90
C ARG A 236 -15.29 -22.45 -6.38
N PRO A 237 -14.15 -22.96 -6.90
CA PRO A 237 -13.84 -22.85 -8.32
C PRO A 237 -15.00 -23.38 -9.19
N GLY A 238 -15.46 -22.55 -10.13
CA GLY A 238 -16.60 -22.85 -11.00
C GLY A 238 -17.98 -22.42 -10.46
N GLU A 239 -18.09 -21.90 -9.23
CA GLU A 239 -19.35 -21.36 -8.70
C GLU A 239 -19.61 -19.90 -9.10
N ILE A 240 -18.55 -19.14 -9.34
CA ILE A 240 -18.57 -17.74 -9.79
C ILE A 240 -17.56 -17.54 -10.92
N ASP A 241 -17.76 -16.50 -11.72
CA ASP A 241 -16.88 -16.18 -12.86
C ASP A 241 -15.52 -15.65 -12.38
N GLU A 242 -15.44 -15.09 -11.16
CA GLU A 242 -14.22 -14.53 -10.61
C GLU A 242 -13.38 -15.55 -9.83
N ALA A 243 -12.60 -16.36 -10.55
CA ALA A 243 -11.73 -17.41 -9.98
C ALA A 243 -10.84 -16.91 -8.82
N LYS A 244 -10.38 -15.65 -8.86
CA LYS A 244 -9.52 -15.04 -7.83
C LYS A 244 -10.13 -15.01 -6.43
N TRP A 245 -11.47 -15.03 -6.32
CA TRP A 245 -12.18 -15.00 -5.04
C TRP A 245 -12.61 -16.38 -4.55
N THR A 246 -12.24 -17.43 -5.29
CA THR A 246 -12.61 -18.80 -4.95
C THR A 246 -11.53 -19.47 -4.11
N VAL A 247 -11.95 -20.41 -3.26
CA VAL A 247 -11.05 -21.23 -2.44
C VAL A 247 -11.42 -22.71 -2.60
N PRO A 248 -10.55 -23.53 -3.21
CA PRO A 248 -10.81 -24.95 -3.38
C PRO A 248 -11.01 -25.69 -2.04
N LYS A 249 -11.79 -26.77 -2.05
CA LYS A 249 -12.15 -27.53 -0.84
C LYS A 249 -10.95 -28.23 -0.16
N TYR A 250 -9.90 -28.52 -0.94
CA TYR A 250 -8.64 -29.06 -0.42
C TYR A 250 -7.78 -28.00 0.28
N VAL A 251 -7.98 -26.71 -0.03
CA VAL A 251 -7.32 -25.57 0.63
C VAL A 251 -8.05 -25.21 1.92
N TYR A 252 -9.37 -25.09 1.87
CA TYR A 252 -10.21 -24.78 3.03
C TYR A 252 -11.49 -25.61 3.02
N LYS A 253 -11.69 -26.42 4.06
CA LYS A 253 -12.74 -27.45 4.09
C LYS A 253 -14.13 -26.90 4.40
N GLU A 254 -14.21 -25.88 5.25
CA GLU A 254 -15.48 -25.29 5.67
C GLU A 254 -16.10 -24.47 4.54
N ASP A 255 -17.43 -24.31 4.58
CA ASP A 255 -18.18 -23.57 3.56
C ASP A 255 -18.46 -22.11 3.95
N ILE A 256 -18.03 -21.69 5.14
CA ILE A 256 -18.19 -20.33 5.67
C ILE A 256 -16.87 -19.84 6.26
N PHE A 257 -16.53 -18.58 5.98
CA PHE A 257 -15.38 -17.92 6.60
C PHE A 257 -15.77 -17.28 7.95
N PRO A 258 -14.85 -17.23 8.93
CA PRO A 258 -15.01 -16.36 10.08
C PRO A 258 -15.11 -14.89 9.65
N ASN A 259 -15.78 -14.05 10.44
CA ASN A 259 -15.86 -12.62 10.18
C ASN A 259 -14.45 -12.02 10.01
N ALA A 260 -14.30 -11.22 8.96
CA ALA A 260 -13.04 -10.62 8.54
C ALA A 260 -13.22 -9.12 8.31
N ALA A 261 -12.12 -8.39 8.22
CA ALA A 261 -12.09 -7.06 7.63
C ALA A 261 -11.85 -7.18 6.12
N SER A 262 -12.39 -6.23 5.35
CA SER A 262 -12.08 -6.12 3.92
C SER A 262 -10.58 -5.88 3.69
N GLY A 263 -10.02 -6.54 2.68
CA GLY A 263 -8.64 -6.36 2.23
C GLY A 263 -8.29 -4.94 1.75
N SER A 264 -9.28 -4.08 1.51
CA SER A 264 -9.07 -2.67 1.13
C SER A 264 -8.22 -1.87 2.12
N GLY A 265 -8.26 -2.26 3.39
CA GLY A 265 -7.32 -1.80 4.39
C GLY A 265 -7.84 -1.95 5.81
N TYR A 266 -6.92 -2.21 6.73
CA TYR A 266 -7.23 -2.49 8.13
C TYR A 266 -6.07 -2.09 9.05
N LEU A 267 -6.42 -1.57 10.23
CA LEU A 267 -5.51 -1.13 11.28
C LEU A 267 -5.53 -2.13 12.43
N PHE A 268 -4.38 -2.48 12.98
CA PHE A 268 -4.28 -3.33 14.17
C PHE A 268 -3.15 -2.87 15.09
N ASP A 269 -3.30 -3.16 16.38
CA ASP A 269 -2.24 -2.91 17.38
C ASP A 269 -1.07 -3.90 17.24
N VAL A 270 0.09 -3.50 17.76
CA VAL A 270 1.31 -4.30 17.66
C VAL A 270 1.16 -5.68 18.28
N GLU A 271 0.49 -5.81 19.44
CA GLU A 271 0.28 -7.09 20.11
C GLU A 271 -0.57 -8.06 19.27
N ALA A 272 -1.63 -7.55 18.62
CA ALA A 272 -2.39 -8.29 17.64
C ALA A 272 -1.49 -8.78 16.49
N GLY A 273 -0.65 -7.90 15.93
CA GLY A 273 0.32 -8.24 14.88
C GLY A 273 1.28 -9.35 15.27
N MET A 274 1.87 -9.29 16.46
CA MET A 274 2.77 -10.33 16.98
C MET A 274 2.07 -11.68 17.11
N CYS A 275 0.80 -11.71 17.53
CA CYS A 275 0.02 -12.95 17.59
C CYS A 275 -0.30 -13.50 16.20
N LEU A 276 -0.74 -12.64 15.28
CA LEU A 276 -1.00 -13.01 13.90
C LEU A 276 0.24 -13.64 13.26
N TYR A 277 1.44 -13.08 13.48
CA TYR A 277 2.67 -13.65 12.95
C TYR A 277 2.87 -15.10 13.42
N ARG A 278 2.84 -15.31 14.75
CA ARG A 278 3.03 -16.65 15.35
C ARG A 278 2.03 -17.67 14.80
N LYS A 279 0.75 -17.28 14.69
CA LYS A 279 -0.29 -18.16 14.15
C LYS A 279 -0.19 -18.37 12.65
N SER A 280 0.36 -17.43 11.90
CA SER A 280 0.53 -17.59 10.46
C SER A 280 1.49 -18.73 10.08
N LEU A 281 2.43 -19.07 10.96
CA LEU A 281 3.36 -20.19 10.78
C LEU A 281 2.73 -21.57 11.06
N GLU A 282 1.56 -21.60 11.71
CA GLU A 282 0.84 -22.84 12.09
C GLU A 282 -0.36 -23.12 11.18
N VAL A 283 -0.96 -22.09 10.57
CA VAL A 283 -2.21 -22.19 9.82
C VAL A 283 -1.93 -22.30 8.33
N PRO A 284 -2.54 -23.26 7.61
CA PRO A 284 -2.44 -23.35 6.16
C PRO A 284 -2.87 -22.06 5.46
N LEU A 285 -2.05 -21.60 4.52
CA LEU A 285 -2.29 -20.46 3.66
C LEU A 285 -3.53 -20.67 2.79
N ILE A 286 -4.22 -19.57 2.51
CA ILE A 286 -5.26 -19.47 1.48
C ILE A 286 -4.92 -18.27 0.57
N ASN A 287 -5.49 -18.18 -0.63
CA ASN A 287 -5.23 -17.06 -1.57
C ASN A 287 -5.88 -15.74 -1.11
N LEU A 288 -6.95 -15.81 -0.30
CA LEU A 288 -7.65 -14.64 0.22
C LEU A 288 -6.92 -14.10 1.46
N GLU A 289 -6.00 -13.15 1.24
CA GLU A 289 -5.13 -12.59 2.27
C GLU A 289 -5.87 -11.98 3.47
N ASP A 290 -6.93 -11.22 3.20
CA ASP A 290 -7.74 -10.56 4.22
C ASP A 290 -8.52 -11.56 5.08
N ILE A 291 -9.10 -12.60 4.45
CA ILE A 291 -9.73 -13.72 5.14
C ILE A 291 -8.69 -14.52 5.93
N PHE A 292 -7.48 -14.73 5.40
CA PHE A 292 -6.40 -15.42 6.10
C PHE A 292 -6.03 -14.68 7.39
N LEU A 293 -5.61 -13.42 7.28
CA LEU A 293 -5.15 -12.63 8.43
C LEU A 293 -6.29 -12.25 9.37
N THR A 294 -7.31 -11.58 8.83
CA THR A 294 -8.33 -10.91 9.64
C THR A 294 -9.53 -11.82 9.93
N GLY A 295 -9.64 -12.97 9.27
CA GLY A 295 -10.59 -14.02 9.58
C GLY A 295 -9.96 -15.15 10.40
N LEU A 296 -9.15 -16.00 9.75
CA LEU A 296 -8.63 -17.25 10.32
C LEU A 296 -7.63 -17.01 11.46
N LEU A 297 -6.57 -16.23 11.21
CA LEU A 297 -5.54 -15.97 12.22
C LEU A 297 -6.09 -15.12 13.37
N ARG A 298 -6.85 -14.05 13.05
CA ARG A 298 -7.57 -13.24 14.02
C ARG A 298 -8.41 -14.10 14.98
N HIS A 299 -9.21 -15.01 14.43
CA HIS A 299 -10.07 -15.89 15.22
C HIS A 299 -9.25 -16.78 16.16
N LYS A 300 -8.15 -17.38 15.68
CA LYS A 300 -7.25 -18.19 16.52
C LYS A 300 -6.53 -17.41 17.61
N CYS A 301 -6.26 -16.12 17.39
CA CYS A 301 -5.67 -15.23 18.38
C CYS A 301 -6.69 -14.62 19.35
N GLY A 302 -7.99 -14.84 19.15
CA GLY A 302 -9.03 -14.18 19.94
C GLY A 302 -9.08 -12.65 19.75
N ILE A 303 -8.53 -12.14 18.65
CA ILE A 303 -8.48 -10.70 18.35
C ILE A 303 -9.88 -10.19 17.99
N HIS A 304 -10.28 -9.06 18.55
CA HIS A 304 -11.58 -8.46 18.25
C HIS A 304 -11.59 -7.85 16.83
N LEU A 305 -12.74 -7.91 16.17
CA LEU A 305 -12.99 -7.20 14.92
C LEU A 305 -13.96 -6.06 15.17
N ARG A 306 -13.59 -4.83 14.80
CA ARG A 306 -14.45 -3.66 14.93
C ARG A 306 -14.65 -2.97 13.59
N ASN A 307 -15.91 -2.95 13.15
CA ASN A 307 -16.30 -2.23 11.95
C ASN A 307 -16.05 -0.72 12.12
N ASN A 308 -15.44 -0.11 11.11
CA ASN A 308 -15.25 1.32 11.00
C ASN A 308 -15.73 1.81 9.63
N SER A 309 -16.83 2.54 9.61
CA SER A 309 -17.46 3.05 8.38
C SER A 309 -16.68 4.16 7.67
N LYS A 310 -15.51 4.55 8.20
CA LYS A 310 -14.58 5.50 7.56
C LYS A 310 -13.54 4.81 6.66
N PHE A 311 -13.58 3.48 6.59
CA PHE A 311 -12.85 2.67 5.63
C PHE A 311 -13.82 2.31 4.49
N HIS A 312 -13.68 2.99 3.36
CA HIS A 312 -14.58 2.89 2.21
C HIS A 312 -14.02 1.89 1.19
N PHE A 313 -14.38 0.62 1.36
CA PHE A 313 -13.88 -0.49 0.54
C PHE A 313 -14.42 -0.52 -0.90
N LEU A 314 -15.60 0.04 -1.15
CA LEU A 314 -16.19 0.14 -2.51
C LEU A 314 -15.81 1.45 -3.23
N GLY A 315 -14.92 2.26 -2.63
CA GLY A 315 -14.67 3.62 -3.07
C GLY A 315 -15.81 4.58 -2.69
N LEU A 316 -15.68 5.83 -3.13
CA LEU A 316 -16.66 6.89 -2.95
C LEU A 316 -16.63 7.83 -4.15
N ASN A 317 -17.73 8.51 -4.43
CA ASN A 317 -17.67 9.68 -5.30
C ASN A 317 -16.78 10.75 -4.64
N VAL A 318 -15.92 11.41 -5.43
CA VAL A 318 -14.91 12.35 -4.93
C VAL A 318 -15.53 13.40 -4.02
N CYS A 319 -16.72 13.89 -4.38
CA CYS A 319 -17.41 14.97 -3.67
C CYS A 319 -18.13 14.54 -2.40
N GLN A 320 -18.23 13.24 -2.15
CA GLN A 320 -18.75 12.68 -0.90
C GLN A 320 -17.64 12.46 0.13
N ILE A 321 -16.37 12.54 -0.27
CA ILE A 321 -15.22 12.30 0.60
C ILE A 321 -15.11 13.44 1.62
N ARG A 322 -15.06 13.07 2.90
CA ARG A 322 -14.93 14.00 4.03
C ARG A 322 -13.54 13.92 4.62
N LYS A 323 -13.10 15.02 5.24
CA LYS A 323 -11.83 15.08 6.00
C LYS A 323 -11.73 14.10 7.17
N THR A 324 -12.85 13.49 7.57
CA THR A 324 -12.91 12.48 8.63
C THR A 324 -12.83 11.05 8.11
N ASP A 325 -13.00 10.83 6.81
CA ASP A 325 -12.84 9.51 6.21
C ASP A 325 -11.35 9.13 6.25
N ILE A 326 -11.07 7.86 6.54
CA ILE A 326 -9.72 7.36 6.81
C ILE A 326 -9.13 6.80 5.52
N LEU A 327 -9.84 5.89 4.85
CA LEU A 327 -9.36 5.20 3.67
C LEU A 327 -10.45 5.13 2.61
N ILE A 328 -10.07 5.39 1.36
CA ILE A 328 -10.93 5.29 0.18
C ILE A 328 -10.23 4.34 -0.79
N HIS A 329 -10.82 3.17 -1.03
CA HIS A 329 -10.27 2.15 -1.93
C HIS A 329 -10.67 2.41 -3.40
N ARG A 330 -10.18 1.59 -4.32
CA ARG A 330 -10.51 1.61 -5.76
C ARG A 330 -10.15 2.92 -6.49
N VAL A 331 -9.17 3.65 -5.99
CA VAL A 331 -8.59 4.84 -6.63
C VAL A 331 -7.56 4.41 -7.68
N LYS A 332 -8.01 3.68 -8.71
CA LYS A 332 -7.14 3.02 -9.70
C LYS A 332 -6.36 4.01 -10.59
N LYS A 333 -6.90 5.20 -10.86
CA LYS A 333 -6.31 6.21 -11.75
C LYS A 333 -5.52 7.26 -10.95
N PRO A 334 -4.26 7.56 -11.29
CA PRO A 334 -3.47 8.60 -10.63
C PRO A 334 -4.18 9.96 -10.53
N ALA A 335 -4.87 10.37 -11.60
CA ALA A 335 -5.63 11.63 -11.63
C ALA A 335 -6.68 11.72 -10.51
N HIS A 336 -7.35 10.61 -10.17
CA HIS A 336 -8.31 10.59 -9.06
C HIS A 336 -7.59 10.73 -7.71
N MET A 337 -6.41 10.12 -7.54
CA MET A 337 -5.61 10.28 -6.32
C MET A 337 -5.23 11.74 -6.09
N TYR A 338 -4.75 12.45 -7.12
CA TYR A 338 -4.46 13.89 -7.03
C TYR A 338 -5.72 14.71 -6.74
N LEU A 339 -6.83 14.43 -7.43
CA LEU A 339 -8.07 15.17 -7.23
C LEU A 339 -8.61 15.03 -5.80
N ILE A 340 -8.62 13.81 -5.25
CA ILE A 340 -8.98 13.57 -3.84
C ILE A 340 -8.02 14.33 -2.92
N HIS A 341 -6.72 14.32 -3.23
CA HIS A 341 -5.71 15.06 -2.48
C HIS A 341 -6.00 16.56 -2.46
N GLU A 342 -6.28 17.17 -3.60
CA GLU A 342 -6.57 18.59 -3.71
C GLU A 342 -7.83 18.99 -2.92
N ILE A 343 -8.90 18.20 -3.03
CA ILE A 343 -10.16 18.45 -2.33
C ILE A 343 -9.99 18.37 -0.82
N LEU A 344 -9.31 17.33 -0.31
CA LEU A 344 -9.08 17.19 1.13
C LEU A 344 -8.16 18.29 1.69
N ASN A 345 -7.26 18.82 0.87
CA ASN A 345 -6.42 19.96 1.23
C ASN A 345 -7.06 21.33 0.96
N GLY A 346 -8.28 21.37 0.40
CA GLY A 346 -9.02 22.60 0.11
C GLY A 346 -8.46 23.43 -1.06
N VAL A 347 -7.62 22.82 -1.90
CA VAL A 347 -7.10 23.42 -3.14
C VAL A 347 -8.20 23.46 -4.19
N SER A 348 -8.87 22.32 -4.37
CA SER A 348 -10.00 22.14 -5.27
C SER A 348 -11.29 22.05 -4.45
N LYS A 349 -12.40 22.51 -5.02
CA LYS A 349 -13.73 22.41 -4.42
C LYS A 349 -14.63 21.64 -5.37
N CYS A 350 -15.51 20.82 -4.81
CA CYS A 350 -16.63 20.30 -5.56
C CYS A 350 -17.62 21.42 -5.81
N GLU A 351 -17.84 21.76 -7.08
CA GLU A 351 -18.91 22.68 -7.45
C GLU A 351 -20.26 21.98 -7.25
N ALA A 352 -21.18 22.64 -6.55
CA ALA A 352 -22.56 22.21 -6.50
C ALA A 352 -23.11 22.33 -7.94
N LYS A 353 -23.46 21.21 -8.58
CA LYS A 353 -23.98 21.24 -9.97
C LYS A 353 -25.19 22.17 -10.07
N GLU A 354 -25.02 23.34 -10.69
CA GLU A 354 -26.03 23.84 -11.61
C GLU A 354 -25.96 22.98 -12.88
N LYS A 355 -27.14 22.67 -13.42
CA LYS A 355 -27.40 21.64 -14.43
C LYS A 355 -26.39 21.63 -15.58
N GLY A 356 -25.71 20.49 -15.77
CA GLY A 356 -25.08 20.13 -17.05
C GLY A 356 -23.57 19.91 -17.01
N PHE A 357 -23.09 18.95 -16.22
CA PHE A 357 -21.78 18.33 -16.46
C PHE A 357 -21.87 16.84 -16.10
N GLN A 358 -21.45 15.97 -17.02
CA GLN A 358 -21.49 14.51 -16.85
C GLN A 358 -20.61 14.08 -15.67
N GLU A 359 -21.10 13.08 -14.94
CA GLU A 359 -20.43 12.49 -13.79
C GLU A 359 -19.14 11.80 -14.22
N ASP A 360 -17.98 12.30 -13.77
CA ASP A 360 -16.80 11.46 -13.64
C ASP A 360 -17.05 10.53 -12.44
N ASN A 361 -17.81 9.46 -12.70
CA ASN A 361 -17.95 8.36 -11.77
C ASN A 361 -16.55 7.76 -11.56
N ILE A 362 -16.08 7.73 -10.31
CA ILE A 362 -14.86 6.99 -9.96
C ILE A 362 -15.04 5.48 -10.24
N SER A 363 -16.29 5.01 -10.36
CA SER A 363 -16.60 3.74 -11.01
C SER A 363 -16.58 3.92 -12.52
N ASP A 364 -15.51 3.47 -13.18
CA ASP A 364 -15.55 3.20 -14.62
C ASP A 364 -16.70 2.20 -14.87
N ALA A 365 -17.83 2.69 -15.39
CA ALA A 365 -18.98 1.87 -15.78
C ALA A 365 -18.74 1.14 -17.13
N THR A 366 -17.48 0.87 -17.47
CA THR A 366 -17.09 0.03 -18.59
C THR A 366 -15.97 -0.91 -18.14
N ALA A 367 -16.38 -2.14 -17.83
CA ALA A 367 -15.59 -3.35 -17.63
C ALA A 367 -14.63 -3.38 -16.43
N ASP A 368 -15.08 -4.02 -15.34
CA ASP A 368 -14.33 -5.13 -14.73
C ASP A 368 -15.23 -5.92 -13.77
N ALA A 369 -15.07 -7.24 -13.75
CA ALA A 369 -15.77 -8.20 -12.88
C ALA A 369 -15.61 -7.93 -11.35
N ASP A 370 -14.83 -6.91 -10.98
CA ASP A 370 -14.63 -6.42 -9.62
C ASP A 370 -15.86 -5.73 -8.99
N GLU A 371 -16.76 -5.16 -9.81
CA GLU A 371 -17.93 -4.44 -9.30
C GLU A 371 -19.04 -5.39 -8.80
N LYS A 372 -19.15 -6.59 -9.41
CA LYS A 372 -20.12 -7.61 -9.00
C LYS A 372 -19.61 -8.52 -7.89
N SER A 373 -18.31 -8.81 -7.82
CA SER A 373 -17.77 -9.82 -6.88
C SER A 373 -17.74 -9.40 -5.41
N ASP A 374 -17.40 -8.14 -5.08
CA ASP A 374 -17.45 -7.64 -3.68
C ASP A 374 -18.91 -7.43 -3.19
N VAL A 375 -19.82 -7.18 -4.13
CA VAL A 375 -21.27 -7.21 -3.92
C VAL A 375 -21.73 -8.64 -3.68
N LEU A 376 -21.23 -9.63 -4.43
CA LEU A 376 -21.51 -11.06 -4.21
C LEU A 376 -21.04 -11.58 -2.84
N MET A 377 -19.97 -11.01 -2.25
CA MET A 377 -19.59 -11.28 -0.84
C MET A 377 -20.55 -10.67 0.20
N SER A 378 -21.39 -9.71 -0.20
CA SER A 378 -22.20 -8.87 0.70
C SER A 378 -23.72 -9.08 0.61
N PHE A 379 -24.22 -10.00 -0.23
CA PHE A 379 -25.67 -10.20 -0.40
C PHE A 379 -26.13 -11.64 -0.10
N LYS A 380 -26.41 -11.85 1.19
CA LYS A 380 -27.71 -12.36 1.69
C LYS A 380 -27.91 -11.75 3.09
N ILE A 381 -28.66 -10.66 3.17
CA ILE A 381 -29.48 -10.35 4.36
C ILE A 381 -30.79 -11.09 4.16
#